data_AF-A0A660NRL1-F1
#
_entry.id   AF-A0A660NRL1-F1
#
_cell.length_a   1.000
_cell.length_b   1.000
_cell.length_c   1.000
_cell.angle_alpha   90.00
_cell.angle_beta   90.00
_cell.angle_gamma   90.00
#
_symmetry.space_group_name_H-M   'P 1'
#
loop_
_entity.id
_entity.type
_entity.pdbx_description
1 polymer ?
#
loop_
_entity_poly.entity_id
_entity_poly.type
_entity_poly.pdbx_seq_one_letter_code
_entity_poly.pdbx_strand_id
1 'polypeptide(L)'
;MFEEKITFDKFIRWFLVAALIFAVFYVVNYLSHALLPFFIAWFIAYLLNPVVKFVQYKLRVKVRPIAVIITMLLVVTVISCVVFAIVPPMINQVEKLGDAANKYVLHTANGNRIMVMVREWIQEYLPQIRHYINSADFTATIKSSIPKLFSFLGQTASIVFSVIASFITLLYLFFILLDYERLAKN
;
A
#
# COMPACT_ATOMS: atom_id res chain seq x y z
N MET A 1 -24.11 -34.32 47.20
CA MET A 1 -24.83 -33.28 46.43
C MET A 1 -24.04 -33.12 45.13
N PHE A 2 -24.61 -33.67 44.05
CA PHE A 2 -24.16 -33.81 42.65
C PHE A 2 -22.71 -33.41 42.27
N GLU A 3 -21.87 -34.44 42.11
CA GLU A 3 -20.61 -34.38 41.36
C GLU A 3 -20.92 -34.36 39.85
N GLU A 4 -20.97 -33.17 39.24
CA GLU A 4 -20.99 -33.06 37.78
C GLU A 4 -19.60 -33.44 37.22
N LYS A 5 -19.47 -34.70 36.81
CA LYS A 5 -18.34 -35.12 35.98
C LYS A 5 -18.32 -34.26 34.71
N ILE A 6 -17.24 -33.53 34.47
CA ILE A 6 -16.95 -32.94 33.16
C ILE A 6 -16.92 -34.11 32.17
N THR A 7 -18.04 -34.36 31.49
CA THR A 7 -18.13 -35.38 30.46
C THR A 7 -17.16 -34.97 29.36
N PHE A 8 -16.25 -35.89 29.02
CA PHE A 8 -15.22 -35.70 28.00
C PHE A 8 -15.78 -35.14 26.69
N ASP A 9 -17.04 -35.49 26.39
CA ASP A 9 -17.82 -34.98 25.26
C ASP A 9 -18.07 -33.46 25.29
N LYS A 10 -18.40 -32.90 26.47
CA LYS A 10 -18.57 -31.44 26.63
C LYS A 10 -17.23 -30.71 26.49
N PHE A 11 -16.15 -31.28 27.01
CA PHE A 11 -14.80 -30.74 26.86
C PHE A 11 -14.33 -30.75 25.40
N ILE A 12 -14.49 -31.88 24.70
CA ILE A 12 -14.15 -32.01 23.27
C ILE A 12 -14.91 -31.01 22.42
N ARG A 13 -16.21 -30.80 22.69
CA ARG A 13 -17.04 -29.89 21.90
C ARG A 13 -16.59 -28.43 22.05
N TRP A 14 -16.27 -28.00 23.27
CA TRP A 14 -15.71 -26.66 23.50
C TRP A 14 -14.29 -26.52 22.95
N PHE A 15 -13.47 -27.57 23.06
CA PHE A 15 -12.13 -27.60 22.49
C PHE A 15 -12.16 -27.51 20.95
N LEU A 16 -13.07 -28.22 20.28
CA LEU A 16 -13.25 -28.15 18.83
C LEU A 16 -13.70 -26.76 18.37
N VAL A 17 -14.62 -26.12 19.10
CA VAL A 17 -15.05 -24.75 18.79
C VAL A 17 -13.88 -23.77 18.98
N ALA A 18 -13.12 -23.88 20.07
CA ALA A 18 -11.95 -23.05 20.31
C ALA A 18 -10.86 -23.26 19.24
N ALA A 19 -10.60 -24.52 18.88
CA ALA A 19 -9.66 -24.88 17.82
C ALA A 19 -10.12 -24.35 16.44
N LEU A 20 -11.42 -24.40 16.15
CA LEU A 20 -12.00 -23.87 14.91
C LEU A 20 -11.90 -22.34 14.86
N ILE A 21 -12.18 -21.65 15.96
CA ILE A 21 -11.98 -20.19 16.05
C ILE A 21 -10.50 -19.84 15.85
N PHE A 22 -9.59 -20.57 16.49
CA PHE A 22 -8.14 -20.38 16.31
C PHE A 22 -7.70 -20.65 14.88
N ALA A 23 -8.21 -21.71 14.25
CA ALA A 23 -7.91 -22.05 12.87
C ALA A 23 -8.42 -20.97 11.91
N VAL A 24 -9.65 -20.49 12.09
CA VAL A 24 -10.21 -19.38 11.28
C VAL A 24 -9.39 -18.11 11.50
N PHE A 25 -9.06 -17.77 12.75
CA PHE A 25 -8.25 -16.58 13.05
C PHE A 25 -6.85 -16.69 12.43
N TYR A 26 -6.23 -17.87 12.50
CA TYR A 26 -4.93 -18.14 11.89
C TYR A 26 -4.98 -18.02 10.36
N VAL A 27 -6.00 -18.61 9.73
CA VAL A 27 -6.23 -18.50 8.29
C VAL A 27 -6.50 -17.06 7.88
N VAL A 28 -7.34 -16.32 8.60
CA VAL A 28 -7.62 -14.91 8.32
C VAL A 28 -6.37 -14.04 8.50
N ASN A 29 -5.53 -14.29 9.51
CA ASN A 29 -4.30 -13.53 9.72
C ASN A 29 -3.24 -13.84 8.63
N TYR A 30 -3.14 -15.11 8.23
CA TYR A 30 -2.29 -15.55 7.13
C TYR A 30 -2.77 -15.00 5.78
N LEU A 31 -4.08 -15.08 5.51
CA LEU A 31 -4.69 -14.54 4.28
C LEU A 31 -4.75 -13.02 4.29
N SER A 32 -4.83 -12.33 5.43
CA SER A 32 -4.88 -10.86 5.48
C SER A 32 -3.68 -10.23 4.78
N HIS A 33 -2.53 -10.89 4.83
CA HIS A 33 -1.35 -10.50 4.05
C HIS A 33 -1.63 -10.46 2.54
N ALA A 34 -2.43 -11.38 2.00
CA ALA A 34 -2.86 -11.40 0.58
C ALA A 34 -4.18 -10.65 0.31
N LEU A 35 -5.05 -10.55 1.31
CA LEU A 35 -6.39 -9.99 1.23
C LEU A 35 -6.36 -8.46 1.22
N LEU A 36 -5.48 -7.86 2.03
CA LEU A 36 -5.36 -6.42 2.15
C LEU A 36 -4.83 -5.77 0.84
N PRO A 37 -3.79 -6.30 0.16
CA PRO A 37 -3.44 -5.97 -1.22
C PRO A 37 -4.61 -6.03 -2.19
N PHE A 38 -5.38 -7.13 -2.13
CA PHE A 38 -6.48 -7.39 -3.04
C PHE A 38 -7.63 -6.41 -2.81
N PHE A 39 -7.95 -6.13 -1.55
CA PHE A 39 -8.97 -5.16 -1.18
C PHE A 39 -8.58 -3.75 -1.63
N ILE A 40 -7.31 -3.34 -1.43
CA ILE A 40 -6.81 -2.05 -1.90
C ILE A 40 -6.86 -1.98 -3.44
N ALA A 41 -6.36 -3.00 -4.14
CA ALA A 41 -6.38 -3.04 -5.59
C ALA A 41 -7.81 -3.02 -6.15
N TRP A 42 -8.72 -3.76 -5.54
CA TRP A 42 -10.14 -3.77 -5.89
C TRP A 42 -10.81 -2.42 -5.62
N PHE A 43 -10.51 -1.79 -4.48
CA PHE A 43 -10.99 -0.46 -4.14
C PHE A 43 -10.52 0.60 -5.15
N ILE A 44 -9.22 0.59 -5.49
CA ILE A 44 -8.65 1.46 -6.53
C ILE A 44 -9.31 1.18 -7.88
N ALA A 45 -9.46 -0.10 -8.25
CA ALA A 45 -10.11 -0.48 -9.51
C ALA A 45 -11.56 -0.01 -9.58
N TYR A 46 -12.30 -0.07 -8.47
CA TYR A 46 -13.66 0.46 -8.37
C TYR A 46 -13.70 1.97 -8.57
N LEU A 47 -12.74 2.69 -7.97
CA LEU A 47 -12.58 4.15 -8.10
C LEU A 47 -12.20 4.58 -9.53
N LEU A 48 -11.37 3.79 -10.22
CA LEU A 48 -10.97 4.04 -11.61
C LEU A 48 -12.02 3.57 -12.63
N ASN A 49 -12.90 2.64 -12.28
CA ASN A 49 -13.96 2.14 -13.17
C ASN A 49 -14.81 3.23 -13.85
N PRO A 50 -15.25 4.33 -13.18
CA PRO A 50 -15.93 5.43 -13.88
C PRO A 50 -15.04 6.09 -14.95
N VAL A 51 -13.74 6.22 -14.69
CA VAL A 51 -12.77 6.75 -15.68
C VAL A 51 -12.58 5.76 -16.83
N VAL A 52 -12.48 4.47 -16.54
CA VAL A 52 -12.40 3.41 -17.56
C VAL A 52 -13.64 3.42 -18.44
N LYS A 53 -14.84 3.54 -17.85
CA LYS A 53 -16.10 3.67 -18.59
C LYS A 53 -16.11 4.95 -19.43
N PHE A 54 -15.59 6.06 -18.92
CA PHE A 54 -15.45 7.29 -19.70
C PHE A 54 -14.57 7.07 -20.93
N VAL A 55 -13.40 6.43 -20.78
CA VAL A 55 -12.53 6.08 -21.91
C VAL A 55 -13.21 5.09 -22.85
N GLN A 56 -13.90 4.07 -22.34
CA GLN A 56 -14.57 3.06 -23.15
C GLN A 56 -15.71 3.64 -23.99
N TYR A 57 -16.62 4.40 -23.37
CA TYR A 57 -17.84 4.89 -24.02
C TYR A 57 -17.64 6.23 -24.73
N LYS A 58 -16.84 7.14 -24.19
CA LYS A 58 -16.60 8.47 -24.78
C LYS A 58 -15.50 8.46 -25.84
N LEU A 59 -14.45 7.66 -25.62
CA LEU A 59 -13.36 7.45 -26.59
C LEU A 59 -13.64 6.28 -27.56
N ARG A 60 -14.80 5.62 -27.44
CA ARG A 60 -15.28 4.50 -28.29
C ARG A 60 -14.31 3.32 -28.39
N VAL A 61 -13.58 3.02 -27.32
CA VAL A 61 -12.72 1.83 -27.26
C VAL A 61 -13.60 0.59 -27.08
N LYS A 62 -13.77 -0.20 -28.14
CA LYS A 62 -14.67 -1.38 -28.14
C LYS A 62 -14.20 -2.52 -27.22
N VAL A 63 -12.91 -2.57 -26.91
CA VAL A 63 -12.29 -3.68 -26.17
C VAL A 63 -11.97 -3.23 -24.74
N ARG A 64 -12.65 -3.83 -23.75
CA ARG A 64 -12.54 -3.45 -22.32
C ARG A 64 -11.08 -3.47 -21.80
N PRO A 65 -10.24 -4.47 -22.09
CA PRO A 65 -8.84 -4.49 -21.64
C PRO A 65 -8.03 -3.30 -22.17
N ILE A 66 -8.27 -2.89 -23.42
CA ILE A 66 -7.59 -1.75 -24.03
C ILE A 66 -8.00 -0.45 -23.34
N ALA A 67 -9.28 -0.29 -22.99
CA ALA A 67 -9.76 0.87 -22.23
C ALA A 67 -9.10 0.96 -20.84
N VAL A 68 -8.89 -0.18 -20.17
CA VAL A 68 -8.19 -0.24 -18.88
C VAL A 68 -6.72 0.17 -19.03
N ILE A 69 -6.01 -0.34 -20.04
CA ILE A 69 -4.60 0.02 -20.31
C ILE A 69 -4.47 1.52 -20.58
N ILE A 70 -5.33 2.07 -21.45
CA ILE A 70 -5.35 3.50 -21.76
C ILE A 70 -5.62 4.33 -20.49
N THR A 71 -6.57 3.88 -19.65
CA THR A 71 -6.89 4.60 -18.40
C THR A 71 -5.71 4.57 -17.43
N MET A 72 -5.04 3.43 -17.28
CA MET A 72 -3.83 3.32 -16.46
C MET A 72 -2.73 4.26 -16.97
N LEU A 73 -2.50 4.28 -18.28
CA LEU A 73 -1.49 5.13 -18.90
C LEU A 73 -1.84 6.62 -18.69
N LEU A 74 -3.11 7.00 -18.89
CA LEU A 74 -3.60 8.35 -18.63
C LEU A 74 -3.39 8.76 -17.17
N VAL A 75 -3.70 7.89 -16.21
CA VAL A 75 -3.50 8.17 -14.78
C VAL A 75 -2.02 8.42 -14.48
N VAL A 76 -1.12 7.58 -14.99
CA VAL A 76 0.33 7.76 -14.82
C VAL A 76 0.78 9.08 -15.44
N THR A 77 0.35 9.37 -16.68
CA THR A 77 0.68 10.62 -17.37
C THR A 77 0.19 11.85 -16.60
N VAL A 78 -1.04 11.83 -16.08
CA VAL A 78 -1.60 12.94 -15.30
C VAL A 78 -0.81 13.15 -14.03
N ILE A 79 -0.48 12.08 -13.29
CA ILE A 79 0.33 12.19 -12.06
C ILE A 79 1.72 12.76 -12.39
N SER A 80 2.41 12.22 -13.39
CA SER A 80 3.72 12.73 -13.80
C SER A 80 3.66 14.18 -14.26
N CYS A 81 2.62 14.56 -15.01
CA CYS A 81 2.41 15.92 -15.47
C CYS A 81 2.16 16.88 -14.29
N VAL A 82 1.32 16.49 -13.32
CA VAL A 82 1.05 17.28 -12.11
C VAL A 82 2.33 17.46 -11.29
N VAL A 83 3.10 16.41 -11.06
CA VAL A 83 4.39 16.49 -10.34
C VAL A 83 5.36 17.40 -11.09
N PHE A 84 5.50 17.21 -12.39
CA PHE A 84 6.37 18.04 -13.23
C PHE A 84 5.89 19.50 -13.35
N ALA A 85 4.60 19.77 -13.20
CA ALA A 85 4.06 21.12 -13.21
C ALA A 85 4.21 21.82 -11.85
N ILE A 86 4.17 21.09 -10.73
CA ILE A 86 4.23 21.65 -9.38
C ILE A 86 5.67 21.83 -8.90
N VAL A 87 6.57 20.89 -9.18
CA VAL A 87 7.95 20.93 -8.66
C VAL A 87 8.76 22.16 -9.16
N PRO A 88 8.76 22.51 -10.46
CA PRO A 88 9.50 23.68 -10.96
C PRO A 88 9.08 25.03 -10.35
N PRO A 89 7.78 25.38 -10.29
CA PRO A 89 7.38 26.64 -9.67
C PRO A 89 7.65 26.65 -8.16
N MET A 90 7.62 25.51 -7.47
CA MET A 90 8.05 25.45 -6.06
C MET A 90 9.53 25.82 -5.91
N ILE A 91 10.41 25.30 -6.78
CA ILE A 91 11.85 25.66 -6.79
C ILE A 91 12.02 27.16 -7.06
N ASN A 92 11.38 27.67 -8.11
CA ASN A 92 11.47 29.10 -8.48
C ASN A 92 10.87 30.02 -7.41
N GLN A 93 9.86 29.58 -6.66
CA GLN A 93 9.27 30.33 -5.55
C GLN A 93 10.23 30.41 -4.36
N VAL A 94 10.91 29.32 -4.03
CA VAL A 94 11.94 29.31 -2.98
C VAL A 94 13.12 30.20 -3.35
N GLU A 95 13.56 30.16 -4.60
CA GLU A 95 14.66 31.01 -5.10
C GLU A 95 14.29 32.50 -5.06
N LYS A 96 13.09 32.87 -5.51
CA LYS A 96 12.60 34.26 -5.43
C LYS A 96 12.40 34.77 -4.01
N LEU A 97 11.99 33.90 -3.08
CA LEU A 97 11.93 34.24 -1.65
C LEU A 97 13.34 34.48 -1.09
N GLY A 98 14.34 33.69 -1.52
CA GLY A 98 15.74 33.91 -1.20
C GLY A 98 16.27 35.26 -1.72
N ASP A 99 15.98 35.59 -2.97
CA ASP A 99 16.39 36.86 -3.58
C ASP A 99 15.70 38.08 -2.97
N ALA A 100 14.39 37.99 -2.70
CA ALA A 100 13.66 39.05 -2.02
C ALA A 100 14.20 39.23 -0.59
N ALA A 101 14.43 38.15 0.16
CA ALA A 101 15.02 38.21 1.49
C ALA A 101 16.40 38.88 1.46
N ASN A 102 17.28 38.49 0.52
CA ASN A 102 18.59 39.12 0.35
C ASN A 102 18.49 40.60 -0.02
N LYS A 103 17.58 40.97 -0.91
CA LYS A 103 17.40 42.37 -1.35
C LYS A 103 16.86 43.27 -0.25
N TYR A 104 15.93 42.78 0.58
CA TYR A 104 15.42 43.51 1.74
C TYR A 104 16.47 43.64 2.86
N VAL A 105 17.30 42.61 3.04
CA VAL A 105 18.44 42.61 3.98
C VAL A 105 19.53 43.60 3.54
N LEU A 106 19.85 43.66 2.24
CA LEU A 106 20.96 44.47 1.74
C LEU A 106 20.59 45.95 1.49
N HIS A 107 19.34 46.27 1.14
CA HIS A 107 18.93 47.66 0.90
C HIS A 107 18.39 48.39 2.13
N THR A 108 17.96 47.69 3.17
CA THR A 108 17.60 48.33 4.45
C THR A 108 18.86 48.46 5.30
N ALA A 109 19.74 49.41 4.96
CA ALA A 109 20.91 49.80 5.75
C ALA A 109 20.53 50.59 7.04
N ASN A 110 19.46 50.15 7.70
CA ASN A 110 19.12 50.39 9.11
C ASN A 110 18.48 49.12 9.73
N GLY A 111 18.58 47.98 9.03
CA GLY A 111 17.72 46.80 9.13
C GLY A 111 18.25 45.65 10.00
N ASN A 112 19.04 45.96 11.04
CA ASN A 112 19.51 44.92 11.96
C ASN A 112 18.34 44.27 12.74
N ARG A 113 17.21 44.96 12.92
CA ARG A 113 16.08 44.49 13.75
C ARG A 113 15.20 43.44 13.07
N ILE A 114 14.94 43.56 11.77
CA ILE A 114 14.09 42.61 11.04
C ILE A 114 14.86 41.31 10.77
N MET A 115 16.14 41.44 10.42
CA MET A 115 17.00 40.28 10.22
C MET A 115 17.25 39.52 11.53
N VAL A 116 17.38 40.22 12.67
CA VAL A 116 17.45 39.56 13.99
C VAL A 116 16.12 38.91 14.36
N MET A 117 14.98 39.59 14.19
CA MET A 117 13.66 39.04 14.56
C MET A 117 13.24 37.84 13.70
N VAL A 118 13.51 37.88 12.40
CA VAL A 118 13.26 36.75 11.49
C VAL A 118 14.23 35.62 11.78
N ARG A 119 15.50 35.91 12.08
CA ARG A 119 16.50 34.89 12.43
C ARG A 119 16.22 34.27 13.78
N GLU A 120 15.74 35.03 14.77
CA GLU A 120 15.29 34.54 16.08
C GLU A 120 14.04 33.67 15.92
N TRP A 121 13.00 34.12 15.21
CA TRP A 121 11.80 33.32 14.98
C TRP A 121 12.09 32.04 14.19
N ILE A 122 12.93 32.15 13.15
CA ILE A 122 13.38 30.98 12.39
C ILE A 122 14.24 30.06 13.27
N GLN A 123 15.15 30.57 14.11
CA GLN A 123 15.96 29.74 15.02
C GLN A 123 15.17 29.16 16.19
N GLU A 124 14.06 29.78 16.59
CA GLU A 124 13.18 29.33 17.67
C GLU A 124 12.24 28.21 17.21
N TYR A 125 11.75 28.25 15.97
CA TYR A 125 10.82 27.26 15.41
C TYR A 125 11.48 26.22 14.48
N LEU A 126 12.66 26.49 13.90
CA LEU A 126 13.45 25.49 13.16
C LEU A 126 13.74 24.23 13.97
N PRO A 127 14.21 24.28 15.24
CA PRO A 127 14.52 23.06 15.98
C PRO A 127 13.27 22.21 16.19
N GLN A 128 12.08 22.80 16.32
CA GLN A 128 10.82 22.06 16.46
C GLN A 128 10.39 21.44 15.12
N ILE A 129 10.35 22.22 14.04
CA ILE A 129 9.98 21.73 12.70
C ILE A 129 10.99 20.67 12.22
N ARG A 130 12.27 20.88 12.48
CA ARG A 130 13.35 19.93 12.18
C ARG A 130 13.31 18.72 13.11
N HIS A 131 12.85 18.85 14.35
CA HIS A 131 12.60 17.70 15.24
C HIS A 131 11.38 16.89 14.80
N TYR A 132 10.32 17.49 14.23
CA TYR A 132 9.18 16.72 13.69
C TYR A 132 9.48 16.12 12.30
N ILE A 133 10.17 16.84 11.41
CA ILE A 133 10.52 16.36 10.06
C ILE A 133 11.75 15.43 10.06
N ASN A 134 12.81 15.74 10.83
CA ASN A 134 13.92 14.82 11.12
C ASN A 134 13.69 14.00 12.38
N SER A 135 12.47 13.96 12.95
CA SER A 135 12.17 12.90 13.92
C SER A 135 12.47 11.62 13.18
N ALA A 136 13.36 10.82 13.77
CA ALA A 136 13.63 9.49 13.28
C ALA A 136 12.30 8.76 13.08
N ASP A 137 11.28 9.05 13.90
CA ASP A 137 9.96 8.44 13.82
C ASP A 137 9.16 8.78 12.57
N PHE A 138 9.04 10.04 12.13
CA PHE A 138 8.23 10.35 10.93
C PHE A 138 8.90 9.83 9.66
N THR A 139 10.20 10.11 9.53
CA THR A 139 10.98 9.67 8.38
C THR A 139 11.17 8.14 8.40
N ALA A 140 11.37 7.50 9.54
CA ALA A 140 11.44 6.03 9.63
C ALA A 140 10.07 5.38 9.46
N THR A 141 8.97 5.97 9.90
CA THR A 141 7.63 5.42 9.68
C THR A 141 7.30 5.43 8.19
N ILE A 142 7.57 6.52 7.48
CA ILE A 142 7.36 6.59 6.02
C ILE A 142 8.37 5.71 5.28
N LYS A 143 9.66 5.79 5.61
CA LYS A 143 10.71 4.95 4.98
C LYS A 143 10.57 3.47 5.29
N SER A 144 9.91 3.07 6.37
CA SER A 144 9.68 1.66 6.67
C SER A 144 8.33 1.17 6.17
N SER A 145 7.27 1.98 6.22
CA SER A 145 5.92 1.59 5.82
C SER A 145 5.76 1.52 4.31
N ILE A 146 6.30 2.48 3.55
CA ILE A 146 6.16 2.49 2.09
C ILE A 146 6.83 1.25 1.46
N PRO A 147 8.10 0.95 1.74
CA PRO A 147 8.74 -0.25 1.19
C PRO A 147 8.12 -1.52 1.71
N LYS A 148 7.65 -1.56 2.98
CA LYS A 148 6.91 -2.71 3.51
C LYS A 148 5.65 -2.97 2.70
N LEU A 149 4.82 -1.96 2.45
CA LEU A 149 3.62 -2.11 1.62
C LEU A 149 3.98 -2.64 0.24
N PHE A 150 4.99 -2.08 -0.44
CA PHE A 150 5.44 -2.58 -1.74
C PHE A 150 6.04 -4.00 -1.68
N SER A 151 6.81 -4.33 -0.64
CA SER A 151 7.39 -5.66 -0.47
C SER A 151 6.32 -6.69 -0.12
N PHE A 152 5.29 -6.33 0.65
CA PHE A 152 4.12 -7.19 0.91
C PHE A 152 3.31 -7.41 -0.36
N LEU A 153 3.11 -6.38 -1.19
CA LEU A 153 2.50 -6.51 -2.52
C LEU A 153 3.34 -7.41 -3.46
N GLY A 154 4.67 -7.31 -3.41
CA GLY A 154 5.57 -8.15 -4.20
C GLY A 154 5.68 -9.59 -3.71
N GLN A 155 5.76 -9.81 -2.39
CA GLN A 155 5.81 -11.15 -1.79
C GLN A 155 4.50 -11.91 -1.98
N THR A 156 3.35 -11.23 -1.91
CA THR A 156 2.05 -11.88 -2.13
C THR A 156 1.90 -12.41 -3.55
N ALA A 157 2.51 -11.79 -4.56
CA ALA A 157 2.56 -12.36 -5.90
C ALA A 157 3.24 -13.74 -5.89
N SER A 158 4.39 -13.89 -5.20
CA SER A 158 5.08 -15.17 -5.05
C SER A 158 4.23 -16.21 -4.32
N ILE A 159 3.52 -15.82 -3.25
CA ILE A 159 2.64 -16.72 -2.49
C ILE A 159 1.46 -17.18 -3.34
N VAL A 160 0.85 -16.28 -4.11
CA VAL A 160 -0.23 -16.62 -5.05
C VAL A 160 0.26 -17.63 -6.10
N PHE A 161 1.46 -17.43 -6.65
CA PHE A 161 2.07 -18.42 -7.56
C PHE A 161 2.34 -19.76 -6.88
N SER A 162 2.81 -19.78 -5.63
CA SER A 162 3.00 -21.02 -4.87
C SER A 162 1.69 -21.74 -4.56
N VAL A 163 0.60 -21.01 -4.26
CA VAL A 163 -0.73 -21.61 -4.04
C VAL A 163 -1.25 -22.23 -5.34
N ILE A 164 -1.17 -21.51 -6.45
CA ILE A 164 -1.58 -22.04 -7.76
C ILE A 164 -0.73 -23.27 -8.12
N ALA A 165 0.59 -23.22 -7.93
CA ALA A 165 1.47 -24.36 -8.16
C ALA A 165 1.12 -25.55 -7.27
N SER A 166 0.80 -25.33 -5.99
CA SER A 166 0.34 -26.37 -5.08
C SER A 166 -0.98 -26.99 -5.54
N PHE A 167 -1.95 -26.19 -6.00
CA PHE A 167 -3.19 -26.68 -6.59
C PHE A 167 -2.95 -27.52 -7.85
N ILE A 168 -2.06 -27.08 -8.74
CA ILE A 168 -1.67 -27.84 -9.93
C ILE A 168 -1.04 -29.19 -9.53
N THR A 169 -0.10 -29.19 -8.60
CA THR A 169 0.54 -30.41 -8.09
C THR A 169 -0.47 -31.35 -7.44
N LEU A 170 -1.41 -30.82 -6.66
CA LEU A 170 -2.47 -31.61 -6.03
C LEU A 170 -3.41 -32.24 -7.07
N LEU A 171 -3.82 -31.46 -8.08
CA LEU A 171 -4.61 -31.97 -9.20
C LEU A 171 -3.85 -33.04 -9.98
N TYR A 172 -2.55 -32.84 -10.22
CA TYR A 172 -1.70 -33.82 -10.90
C TYR A 172 -1.56 -35.11 -10.09
N LEU A 173 -1.38 -35.01 -8.78
CA LEU A 173 -1.37 -36.15 -7.86
C LEU A 173 -2.70 -36.89 -7.84
N PHE A 174 -3.82 -36.15 -7.87
CA PHE A 174 -5.15 -36.73 -7.98
C PHE A 174 -5.34 -37.49 -9.30
N PHE A 175 -4.93 -36.91 -10.43
CA PHE A 175 -4.96 -37.59 -11.73
C PHE A 175 -4.08 -38.84 -11.75
N ILE A 176 -2.87 -38.76 -11.18
CA ILE A 176 -1.99 -39.93 -11.04
C ILE A 176 -2.63 -41.01 -10.19
N LEU A 177 -3.25 -40.66 -9.06
CA LEU A 177 -3.93 -41.63 -8.18
C LEU A 177 -5.16 -42.25 -8.83
N LEU A 178 -5.96 -41.45 -9.56
CA LEU A 178 -7.14 -41.91 -10.28
C LEU A 178 -6.78 -42.88 -11.41
N ASP A 179 -5.69 -42.59 -12.12
CA ASP A 179 -5.21 -43.40 -13.24
C ASP A 179 -4.10 -44.40 -12.84
N TYR A 180 -3.81 -44.51 -11.54
CA TYR A 180 -2.71 -45.32 -11.00
C TYR A 180 -2.87 -46.80 -11.36
N GLU A 181 -4.10 -47.32 -11.26
CA GLU A 181 -4.41 -48.71 -11.64
C GLU A 181 -4.34 -48.95 -13.15
N ARG A 182 -4.50 -47.92 -13.99
CA ARG A 182 -4.34 -48.00 -15.45
C ARG A 182 -2.88 -47.90 -15.88
N LEU A 183 -2.06 -47.14 -15.16
CA LEU A 183 -0.62 -47.03 -15.37
C LEU A 183 0.15 -48.27 -14.86
N ALA A 184 -0.35 -48.96 -13.84
CA ALA A 184 0.31 -50.12 -13.24
C ALA A 184 0.05 -51.47 -13.96
N LYS A 185 -0.84 -51.50 -14.96
CA LYS A 185 -1.30 -52.73 -15.63
C LYS A 185 -0.75 -52.95 -17.04
N ASN A 186 0.18 -52.09 -17.48
CA ASN A 186 1.03 -52.28 -18.67
C ASN A 186 2.49 -52.25 -18.23
#